data_AF-A0A845B4N5-F1
#
_entry.id   AF-A0A845B4N5-F1
#
_cell.length_a   1.000
_cell.length_b   1.000
_cell.length_c   1.000
_cell.angle_alpha   90.00
_cell.angle_beta   90.00
_cell.angle_gamma   90.00
#
_symmetry.space_group_name_H-M   'P 1'
#
loop_
_entity.id
_entity.type
_entity.pdbx_description
1 polymer ?
#
loop_
_entity_poly.entity_id
_entity_poly.type
_entity_poly.pdbx_seq_one_letter_code
_entity_poly.pdbx_strand_id
1 'polypeptide(L)'
;MLRNDWHLLAATPFLFANGAPTSTTEIEVDNPTVTITIDGRLTTMEVVPDGPNSPILNARVADQLGKKGSLVSGRHMVGRTAVSASSNMARIDFGDGRKVKQRLFWFDRDWTEIAEGRMGPALLPEDIVTYRLGERHVGERLLTIPFRKHGLAGFRSETVIDGVTVPVIFTFDRPETMVTATTGALLATAYGGRMVGPAQDLKLEMGFFRPVRRMEFQKPIAVGELALTSVVVRTTEMGSTASIPDDNQDPSEIVVSAESKRKASHGIFVGRSSFADCSSLTFDKQREEIRFSCL
;
A
#
# COMPACT_ATOMS: atom_id res chain seq x y z
N MET A 1 -40.23 -66.12 16.99
CA MET A 1 -39.55 -65.24 17.96
C MET A 1 -38.06 -65.55 17.86
N LEU A 2 -37.26 -64.81 17.06
CA LEU A 2 -36.64 -63.48 17.31
C LEU A 2 -35.69 -63.56 18.52
N ARG A 3 -34.40 -63.20 18.48
CA ARG A 3 -33.61 -62.33 17.58
C ARG A 3 -32.12 -62.72 17.66
N ASN A 4 -31.39 -62.50 16.57
CA ASN A 4 -29.95 -62.66 16.44
C ASN A 4 -29.35 -61.24 16.34
N ASP A 5 -28.61 -60.79 17.35
CA ASP A 5 -28.05 -59.43 17.41
C ASP A 5 -26.68 -59.39 16.71
N TRP A 6 -26.63 -58.72 15.57
CA TRP A 6 -25.41 -58.37 14.83
C TRP A 6 -25.05 -56.92 15.18
N HIS A 7 -23.95 -56.72 15.91
CA HIS A 7 -23.38 -55.40 16.12
C HIS A 7 -22.60 -54.96 14.86
N LEU A 8 -23.21 -54.08 14.08
CA LEU A 8 -22.54 -53.31 13.03
C LEU A 8 -21.62 -52.26 13.69
N LEU A 9 -20.31 -52.47 13.59
CA LEU A 9 -19.30 -51.43 13.81
C LEU A 9 -19.40 -50.42 12.66
N ALA A 10 -19.97 -49.25 12.93
CA ALA A 10 -19.96 -48.13 12.00
C ALA A 10 -18.55 -47.52 11.95
N ALA A 11 -17.80 -47.79 10.89
CA ALA A 11 -16.57 -47.08 10.57
C ALA A 11 -16.92 -45.64 10.18
N THR A 12 -16.53 -44.67 11.01
CA THR A 12 -16.69 -43.25 10.71
C THR A 12 -15.63 -42.85 9.67
N PRO A 13 -16.00 -42.38 8.47
CA PRO A 13 -15.02 -41.91 7.50
C PRO A 13 -14.38 -40.62 8.02
N PHE A 14 -13.07 -40.64 8.23
CA PHE A 14 -12.27 -39.43 8.33
C PHE A 14 -12.29 -38.73 6.97
N LEU A 15 -13.10 -37.67 6.85
CA LEU A 15 -13.03 -36.72 5.75
C LEU A 15 -11.73 -35.92 5.90
N PHE A 16 -10.67 -36.35 5.22
CA PHE A 16 -9.53 -35.48 4.97
C PHE A 16 -9.98 -34.37 4.02
N ALA A 17 -10.07 -33.14 4.54
CA ALA A 17 -10.24 -31.97 3.71
C ALA A 17 -9.00 -31.79 2.84
N ASN A 18 -9.06 -32.24 1.58
CA ASN A 18 -8.06 -31.94 0.55
C ASN A 18 -8.22 -30.47 0.12
N GLY A 19 -7.78 -29.54 0.98
CA GLY A 19 -7.46 -28.18 0.54
C GLY A 19 -6.12 -28.21 -0.19
N ALA A 20 -6.03 -27.63 -1.38
CA ALA A 20 -4.74 -27.37 -1.99
C ALA A 20 -3.87 -26.57 -1.00
N PRO A 21 -2.55 -26.85 -0.89
CA PRO A 21 -1.69 -26.13 0.03
C PRO A 21 -1.71 -24.63 -0.32
N THR A 22 -1.90 -23.78 0.69
CA THR A 22 -1.82 -22.32 0.51
C THR A 22 -0.44 -21.95 0.01
N SER A 23 -0.39 -21.27 -1.14
CA SER A 23 0.87 -20.85 -1.76
C SER A 23 1.41 -19.59 -1.08
N THR A 24 2.72 -19.54 -0.81
CA THR A 24 3.37 -18.46 -0.06
C THR A 24 4.64 -18.00 -0.76
N THR A 25 4.91 -16.70 -0.75
CA THR A 25 6.20 -16.12 -1.17
C THR A 25 6.70 -15.12 -0.13
N GLU A 26 8.02 -15.01 -0.02
CA GLU A 26 8.71 -14.08 0.88
C GLU A 26 9.59 -13.12 0.09
N ILE A 27 9.56 -11.84 0.46
CA ILE A 27 10.22 -10.74 -0.24
C ILE A 27 11.03 -9.94 0.77
N GLU A 28 12.33 -9.74 0.49
CA GLU A 28 13.22 -8.93 1.31
C GLU A 28 12.88 -7.44 1.18
N VAL A 29 12.60 -6.73 2.29
CA VAL A 29 12.21 -5.31 2.22
C VAL A 29 13.33 -4.40 1.67
N ASP A 30 14.60 -4.79 1.84
CA ASP A 30 15.76 -4.01 1.38
C ASP A 30 16.05 -4.20 -0.10
N ASN A 31 15.51 -5.25 -0.70
CA ASN A 31 15.55 -5.48 -2.14
C ASN A 31 14.26 -6.17 -2.60
N PRO A 32 13.12 -5.47 -2.60
CA PRO A 32 11.82 -6.10 -2.71
C PRO A 32 11.49 -6.37 -4.18
N THR A 33 12.24 -7.28 -4.80
CA THR A 33 12.20 -7.52 -6.24
C THR A 33 11.85 -8.97 -6.54
N VAL A 34 11.15 -9.16 -7.67
CA VAL A 34 10.87 -10.48 -8.26
C VAL A 34 11.13 -10.44 -9.76
N THR A 35 11.37 -11.58 -10.38
CA THR A 35 11.48 -11.68 -11.84
C THR A 35 10.18 -12.21 -12.43
N ILE A 36 9.62 -11.50 -13.40
CA ILE A 36 8.46 -11.94 -14.20
C ILE A 36 8.85 -12.02 -15.67
N THR A 37 8.01 -12.63 -16.52
CA THR A 37 8.21 -12.63 -17.96
C THR A 37 7.19 -11.74 -18.66
N ILE A 38 7.64 -10.77 -19.45
CA ILE A 38 6.81 -9.88 -20.26
C ILE A 38 7.15 -10.11 -21.74
N ASP A 39 6.18 -10.60 -22.51
CA ASP A 39 6.34 -10.96 -23.92
C ASP A 39 7.56 -11.86 -24.22
N GLY A 40 7.88 -12.76 -23.28
CA GLY A 40 9.01 -13.69 -23.39
C GLY A 40 10.34 -13.15 -22.85
N ARG A 41 10.40 -11.89 -22.40
CA ARG A 41 11.60 -11.31 -21.76
C ARG A 41 11.47 -11.33 -20.24
N LEU A 42 12.48 -11.89 -19.57
CA LEU A 42 12.62 -11.76 -18.11
C LEU A 42 12.78 -10.28 -17.75
N THR A 43 11.97 -9.82 -16.80
CA THR A 43 11.91 -8.43 -16.35
C THR A 43 11.89 -8.41 -14.83
N THR A 44 12.79 -7.65 -14.21
CA THR A 44 12.85 -7.50 -12.74
C THR A 44 11.88 -6.42 -12.30
N MET A 45 10.97 -6.77 -11.38
CA MET A 45 9.93 -5.89 -10.88
C MET A 45 10.12 -5.65 -9.38
N GLU A 46 10.08 -4.39 -8.97
CA GLU A 46 9.88 -4.02 -7.58
C GLU A 46 8.43 -4.39 -7.18
N VAL A 47 8.27 -5.07 -6.05
CA VAL A 47 6.99 -5.41 -5.46
C VAL A 47 6.88 -4.68 -4.13
N VAL A 48 5.84 -3.87 -3.98
CA VAL A 48 5.67 -3.00 -2.81
C VAL A 48 4.22 -3.01 -2.31
N PRO A 49 3.98 -2.73 -1.02
CA PRO A 49 2.64 -2.77 -0.45
C PRO A 49 1.63 -1.83 -1.12
N ASP A 50 2.08 -0.64 -1.58
CA ASP A 50 1.27 0.35 -2.31
C ASP A 50 1.36 0.19 -3.84
N GLY A 51 1.94 -0.91 -4.31
CA GLY A 51 2.12 -1.14 -5.73
C GLY A 51 0.78 -1.33 -6.47
N PRO A 52 0.74 -0.95 -7.75
CA PRO A 52 -0.47 -1.05 -8.57
C PRO A 52 -0.89 -2.49 -8.89
N ASN A 53 -2.17 -2.68 -9.18
CA ASN A 53 -2.74 -3.92 -9.73
C ASN A 53 -2.57 -4.03 -11.27
N SER A 54 -1.61 -3.29 -11.82
CA SER A 54 -1.15 -3.38 -13.20
C SER A 54 0.35 -3.06 -13.21
N PRO A 55 1.19 -3.83 -13.91
CA PRO A 55 2.63 -3.55 -13.95
C PRO A 55 2.87 -2.16 -14.55
N ILE A 56 3.70 -1.37 -13.86
CA ILE A 56 4.23 -0.12 -14.37
C ILE A 56 5.70 -0.37 -14.74
N LEU A 57 6.09 -0.14 -15.98
CA LEU A 57 7.48 -0.22 -16.42
C LEU A 57 8.13 1.16 -16.40
N ASN A 58 9.45 1.18 -16.21
CA ASN A 58 10.26 2.33 -16.58
C ASN A 58 10.21 2.53 -18.10
N ALA A 59 10.24 3.78 -18.57
CA ALA A 59 10.00 4.11 -19.98
C ALA A 59 10.96 3.38 -20.92
N ARG A 60 12.24 3.36 -20.56
CA ARG A 60 13.30 2.65 -21.29
C ARG A 60 13.00 1.16 -21.49
N VAL A 61 12.37 0.52 -20.52
CA VAL A 61 12.06 -0.92 -20.53
C VAL A 61 10.89 -1.19 -21.48
N ALA A 62 9.90 -0.31 -21.49
CA ALA A 62 8.83 -0.35 -22.49
C ALA A 62 9.38 -0.19 -23.92
N ASP A 63 10.33 0.72 -24.13
CA ASP A 63 10.99 0.91 -25.43
C ASP A 63 11.79 -0.32 -25.88
N GLN A 64 12.53 -0.95 -24.96
CA GLN A 64 13.27 -2.19 -25.23
C GLN A 64 12.35 -3.37 -25.60
N LEU A 65 11.14 -3.40 -25.03
CA LEU A 65 10.09 -4.35 -25.38
C LEU A 65 9.34 -3.98 -26.68
N GLY A 66 9.73 -2.89 -27.35
CA GLY A 66 9.09 -2.39 -28.57
C GLY A 66 7.65 -1.91 -28.34
N LYS A 67 7.30 -1.50 -27.12
CA LYS A 67 5.95 -1.04 -26.79
C LYS A 67 5.71 0.35 -27.33
N LYS A 68 4.54 0.52 -27.96
CA LYS A 68 4.04 1.82 -28.41
C LYS A 68 2.79 2.18 -27.59
N GLY A 69 2.63 3.45 -27.23
CA GLY A 69 1.44 3.91 -26.55
C GLY A 69 0.17 3.59 -27.37
N SER A 70 -0.86 3.06 -26.72
CA SER A 70 -2.17 2.85 -27.33
C SER A 70 -3.09 4.05 -27.09
N LEU A 71 -4.28 4.06 -27.72
CA LEU A 71 -5.31 5.09 -27.48
C LEU A 71 -5.82 5.08 -26.02
N VAL A 72 -5.63 3.97 -25.31
CA VAL A 72 -5.90 3.88 -23.88
C VAL A 72 -4.65 4.35 -23.13
N SER A 73 -4.80 5.40 -22.33
CA SER A 73 -3.75 5.94 -21.46
C SER A 73 -4.14 5.80 -19.99
N GLY A 74 -3.14 5.83 -19.11
CA GLY A 74 -3.35 5.94 -17.67
C GLY A 74 -3.19 7.39 -17.21
N ARG A 75 -3.67 7.67 -16.01
CA ARG A 75 -3.41 8.94 -15.32
C ARG A 75 -3.17 8.64 -13.84
N HIS A 76 -2.01 9.04 -13.34
CA HIS A 76 -1.67 8.99 -11.92
C HIS A 76 -1.74 10.38 -11.31
N MET A 77 -2.22 10.48 -10.08
CA MET A 77 -2.32 11.75 -9.37
C MET A 77 -1.29 11.79 -8.25
N VAL A 78 -0.27 12.65 -8.38
CA VAL A 78 0.65 12.99 -7.29
C VAL A 78 0.14 14.26 -6.63
N GLY A 79 -0.81 14.07 -5.70
CA GLY A 79 -1.61 15.16 -5.18
C GLY A 79 -2.47 15.81 -6.27
N ARG A 80 -2.29 17.11 -6.52
CA ARG A 80 -3.00 17.84 -7.59
C ARG A 80 -2.34 17.75 -8.97
N THR A 81 -1.10 17.24 -9.05
CA THR A 81 -0.40 17.05 -10.31
C THR A 81 -0.82 15.75 -10.97
N ALA A 82 -1.31 15.85 -12.20
CA ALA A 82 -1.61 14.69 -13.02
C ALA A 82 -0.41 14.30 -13.86
N VAL A 83 -0.03 13.02 -13.83
CA VAL A 83 1.00 12.46 -14.69
C VAL A 83 0.33 11.46 -15.63
N SER A 84 0.51 11.66 -16.93
CA SER A 84 -0.06 10.79 -17.95
C SER A 84 0.82 9.55 -18.13
N ALA A 85 0.18 8.39 -18.23
CA ALA A 85 0.84 7.14 -18.53
C ALA A 85 0.51 6.69 -19.95
N SER A 86 1.52 6.26 -20.70
CA SER A 86 1.30 5.42 -21.87
C SER A 86 0.92 4.01 -21.42
N SER A 87 0.22 3.27 -22.27
CA SER A 87 -0.14 1.88 -21.96
C SER A 87 -0.27 1.02 -23.21
N ASN A 88 -0.05 -0.29 -23.05
CA ASN A 88 -0.27 -1.30 -24.07
C ASN A 88 -0.57 -2.66 -23.40
N MET A 89 -1.14 -3.59 -24.14
CA MET A 89 -1.30 -4.97 -23.70
C MET A 89 0.02 -5.74 -23.85
N ALA A 90 0.28 -6.66 -22.94
CA ALA A 90 1.38 -7.62 -23.02
C ALA A 90 0.89 -9.01 -22.59
N ARG A 91 1.62 -10.05 -22.97
CA ARG A 91 1.50 -11.37 -22.36
C ARG A 91 2.47 -11.43 -21.20
N ILE A 92 1.94 -11.59 -19.99
CA ILE A 92 2.71 -11.54 -18.76
C ILE A 92 2.56 -12.87 -18.04
N ASP A 93 3.67 -13.41 -17.57
CA ASP A 93 3.74 -14.54 -16.67
C ASP A 93 4.39 -14.05 -15.37
N PHE A 94 3.64 -14.12 -14.27
CA PHE A 94 4.02 -13.59 -12.98
C PHE A 94 4.87 -14.57 -12.14
N GLY A 95 5.34 -15.67 -12.75
CA GLY A 95 6.24 -16.64 -12.12
C GLY A 95 5.64 -18.04 -11.96
N ASP A 96 4.37 -18.24 -12.33
CA ASP A 96 3.66 -19.53 -12.23
C ASP A 96 3.58 -20.30 -13.56
N GLY A 97 4.24 -19.80 -14.61
CA GLY A 97 4.20 -20.39 -15.96
C GLY A 97 2.96 -19.99 -16.77
N ARG A 98 1.99 -19.27 -16.17
CA ARG A 98 0.73 -18.92 -16.82
C ARG A 98 0.82 -17.54 -17.47
N LYS A 99 0.70 -17.52 -18.80
CA LYS A 99 0.69 -16.28 -19.58
C LYS A 99 -0.70 -15.67 -19.61
N VAL A 100 -0.87 -14.53 -18.96
CA VAL A 100 -2.10 -13.72 -18.99
C VAL A 100 -1.93 -12.51 -19.90
N LYS A 101 -2.99 -12.13 -20.60
CA LYS A 101 -3.00 -10.90 -21.41
C LYS A 101 -3.44 -9.73 -20.52
N GLN A 102 -2.51 -8.88 -20.12
CA GLN A 102 -2.76 -7.77 -19.20
C GLN A 102 -2.19 -6.45 -19.73
N ARG A 103 -2.82 -5.35 -19.32
CA ARG A 103 -2.32 -4.01 -19.63
C ARG A 103 -1.21 -3.63 -18.66
N LEU A 104 -0.09 -3.20 -19.23
CA LEU A 104 0.98 -2.52 -18.50
C LEU A 104 0.96 -1.02 -18.84
N PHE A 105 1.55 -0.24 -17.95
CA PHE A 105 1.66 1.20 -18.07
C PHE A 105 3.14 1.63 -18.00
N TRP A 106 3.45 2.81 -18.50
CA TRP A 106 4.73 3.47 -18.26
C TRP A 106 4.55 4.98 -18.35
N PHE A 107 5.36 5.72 -17.62
CA PHE A 107 5.34 7.17 -17.59
C PHE A 107 6.52 7.73 -18.37
N ASP A 108 6.60 9.06 -18.52
CA ASP A 108 7.74 9.75 -19.13
C ASP A 108 8.97 9.84 -18.21
N ARG A 109 8.88 9.18 -17.05
CA ARG A 109 9.86 9.17 -15.97
C ARG A 109 9.86 7.80 -15.32
N ASP A 110 11.00 7.44 -14.76
CA ASP A 110 11.14 6.18 -14.05
C ASP A 110 10.29 6.19 -12.78
N TRP A 111 9.60 5.08 -12.56
CA TRP A 111 8.76 4.90 -11.38
C TRP A 111 9.56 4.33 -10.21
N THR A 112 10.56 3.49 -10.53
CA THR A 112 11.44 2.84 -9.55
C THR A 112 12.89 2.96 -9.99
N GLU A 113 13.80 3.07 -9.03
CA GLU A 113 15.25 3.18 -9.26
C GLU A 113 15.97 1.82 -9.10
N ILE A 114 15.33 0.83 -8.48
CA ILE A 114 15.96 -0.46 -8.12
C ILE A 114 15.57 -1.64 -9.03
N ALA A 115 14.61 -1.43 -9.93
CA ALA A 115 14.07 -2.46 -10.81
C ALA A 115 13.71 -1.89 -12.19
N GLU A 116 13.22 -2.75 -13.09
CA GLU A 116 12.79 -2.36 -14.44
C GLU A 116 11.33 -1.90 -14.50
N GLY A 117 10.59 -2.14 -13.42
CA GLY A 117 9.23 -1.71 -13.22
C GLY A 117 8.77 -2.00 -11.80
N ARG A 118 7.54 -1.62 -11.49
CA ARG A 118 6.92 -1.79 -10.17
C ARG A 118 5.53 -2.40 -10.27
N MET A 119 5.16 -3.17 -9.26
CA MET A 119 3.83 -3.74 -9.09
C MET A 119 3.46 -3.96 -7.62
N GLY A 120 2.18 -4.22 -7.36
CA GLY A 120 1.69 -4.59 -6.04
C GLY A 120 1.64 -6.11 -5.82
N PRO A 121 1.52 -6.56 -4.56
CA PRO A 121 1.44 -7.98 -4.18
C PRO A 121 0.21 -8.69 -4.77
N ALA A 122 -0.81 -7.94 -5.21
CA ALA A 122 -1.99 -8.51 -5.86
C ALA A 122 -1.68 -9.22 -7.18
N LEU A 123 -0.57 -8.88 -7.84
CA LEU A 123 -0.18 -9.47 -9.12
C LEU A 123 0.64 -10.76 -8.98
N LEU A 124 1.19 -11.02 -7.79
CA LEU A 124 1.88 -12.27 -7.52
C LEU A 124 0.89 -13.44 -7.52
N PRO A 125 1.27 -14.63 -8.02
CA PRO A 125 0.37 -15.78 -8.05
C PRO A 125 0.09 -16.36 -6.65
N GLU A 126 1.00 -16.23 -5.71
CA GLU A 126 0.93 -16.86 -4.38
C GLU A 126 -0.15 -16.25 -3.51
N ASP A 127 -0.95 -17.06 -2.82
CA ASP A 127 -2.07 -16.61 -1.96
C ASP A 127 -1.62 -15.69 -0.83
N ILE A 128 -0.41 -15.92 -0.31
CA ILE A 128 0.21 -15.17 0.78
C ILE A 128 1.53 -14.56 0.31
N VAL A 129 1.66 -13.24 0.45
CA VAL A 129 2.88 -12.49 0.14
C VAL A 129 3.40 -11.85 1.43
N THR A 130 4.58 -12.27 1.89
CA THR A 130 5.21 -11.75 3.10
C THR A 130 6.43 -10.91 2.75
N TYR A 131 6.50 -9.69 3.27
CA TYR A 131 7.71 -8.89 3.28
C TYR A 131 8.46 -9.14 4.58
N ARG A 132 9.72 -9.57 4.49
CA ARG A 132 10.62 -9.68 5.64
C ARG A 132 11.17 -8.30 5.95
N LEU A 133 10.80 -7.76 7.10
CA LEU A 133 11.17 -6.42 7.58
C LEU A 133 12.40 -6.45 8.48
N GLY A 134 12.61 -7.59 9.16
CA GLY A 134 13.72 -7.81 10.09
C GLY A 134 13.72 -9.25 10.60
N GLU A 135 14.59 -9.52 11.57
CA GLU A 135 14.61 -10.81 12.27
C GLU A 135 13.39 -10.95 13.18
N ARG A 136 12.89 -12.17 13.32
CA ARG A 136 11.77 -12.46 14.22
C ARG A 136 12.22 -12.39 15.68
N HIS A 137 11.47 -11.68 16.50
CA HIS A 137 11.70 -11.56 17.93
C HIS A 137 10.72 -12.41 18.75
N VAL A 138 11.20 -12.88 19.91
CA VAL A 138 10.34 -13.53 20.91
C VAL A 138 9.42 -12.47 21.50
N GLY A 139 8.12 -12.78 21.58
CA GLY A 139 7.10 -11.87 22.12
C GLY A 139 6.32 -11.10 21.07
N GLU A 140 6.67 -11.24 19.79
CA GLU A 140 5.87 -10.64 18.72
C GLU A 140 4.43 -11.14 18.72
N ARG A 141 3.52 -10.19 18.55
CA ARG A 141 2.08 -10.39 18.37
C ARG A 141 1.69 -10.14 16.92
N LEU A 142 0.63 -10.85 16.51
CA LEU A 142 0.07 -10.72 15.17
C LEU A 142 -1.00 -9.63 15.16
N LEU A 143 -0.73 -8.52 14.47
CA LEU A 143 -1.69 -7.46 14.23
C LEU A 143 -2.41 -7.74 12.93
N THR A 144 -3.74 -7.67 12.92
CA THR A 144 -4.51 -7.95 11.69
C THR A 144 -5.35 -6.75 11.30
N ILE A 145 -5.24 -6.36 10.03
CA ILE A 145 -5.93 -5.22 9.45
C ILE A 145 -6.59 -5.68 8.14
N PRO A 146 -7.92 -5.51 7.95
CA PRO A 146 -8.56 -5.86 6.69
C PRO A 146 -8.08 -4.93 5.57
N PHE A 147 -7.93 -5.47 4.36
CA PHE A 147 -7.73 -4.66 3.15
C PHE A 147 -8.87 -4.83 2.16
N ARG A 148 -8.91 -3.93 1.18
CA ARG A 148 -9.79 -3.99 0.02
C ARG A 148 -8.97 -3.72 -1.24
N LYS A 149 -9.45 -4.27 -2.36
CA LYS A 149 -8.92 -3.94 -3.69
C LYS A 149 -9.27 -2.49 -4.03
N HIS A 150 -8.30 -1.71 -4.49
CA HIS A 150 -8.47 -0.32 -4.87
C HIS A 150 -8.29 -0.11 -6.38
N GLY A 151 -9.08 -0.83 -7.19
CA GLY A 151 -9.00 -0.73 -8.65
C GLY A 151 -7.58 -1.02 -9.16
N LEU A 152 -7.02 -0.12 -9.97
CA LEU A 152 -5.64 -0.24 -10.47
C LEU A 152 -4.57 0.15 -9.45
N ALA A 153 -4.93 0.82 -8.35
CA ALA A 153 -3.99 1.40 -7.40
C ALA A 153 -3.51 0.44 -6.29
N GLY A 154 -3.83 -0.85 -6.37
CA GLY A 154 -3.32 -1.83 -5.41
C GLY A 154 -4.33 -2.25 -4.34
N PHE A 155 -3.80 -2.56 -3.17
CA PHE A 155 -4.57 -2.79 -1.95
C PHE A 155 -4.57 -1.55 -1.07
N ARG A 156 -5.64 -1.37 -0.30
CA ARG A 156 -5.70 -0.37 0.77
C ARG A 156 -6.47 -0.92 1.95
N SER A 157 -6.16 -0.44 3.14
CA SER A 157 -7.05 -0.59 4.29
C SER A 157 -7.89 0.68 4.48
N GLU A 158 -8.74 0.67 5.49
CA GLU A 158 -9.62 1.78 5.87
C GLU A 158 -9.67 1.85 7.41
N THR A 159 -9.66 3.06 7.95
CA THR A 159 -9.92 3.33 9.37
C THR A 159 -11.05 4.35 9.49
N VAL A 160 -11.67 4.45 10.65
CA VAL A 160 -12.71 5.44 10.94
C VAL A 160 -12.20 6.43 11.96
N ILE A 161 -12.20 7.72 11.60
CA ILE A 161 -11.79 8.82 12.48
C ILE A 161 -12.97 9.78 12.56
N ASP A 162 -13.54 9.93 13.76
CA ASP A 162 -14.70 10.80 14.02
C ASP A 162 -15.85 10.57 13.02
N GLY A 163 -16.19 9.30 12.78
CA GLY A 163 -17.24 8.90 11.83
C GLY A 163 -16.85 8.99 10.35
N VAL A 164 -15.65 9.47 10.01
CA VAL A 164 -15.16 9.56 8.62
C VAL A 164 -14.29 8.35 8.27
N THR A 165 -14.66 7.61 7.23
CA THR A 165 -13.81 6.56 6.66
C THR A 165 -12.62 7.16 5.92
N VAL A 166 -11.42 6.84 6.38
CA VAL A 166 -10.14 7.31 5.84
C VAL A 166 -9.38 6.13 5.24
N PRO A 167 -8.97 6.19 3.96
CA PRO A 167 -8.16 5.13 3.37
C PRO A 167 -6.74 5.13 3.96
N VAL A 168 -6.21 3.93 4.15
CA VAL A 168 -4.88 3.67 4.70
C VAL A 168 -4.08 2.88 3.68
N ILE A 169 -2.93 3.41 3.27
CA ILE A 169 -2.03 2.81 2.29
C ILE A 169 -0.68 2.62 2.98
N PHE A 170 -0.12 1.42 2.90
CA PHE A 170 1.19 1.11 3.48
C PHE A 170 2.24 1.26 2.38
N THR A 171 3.40 1.86 2.67
CA THR A 171 4.44 2.12 1.66
C THR A 171 5.84 1.95 2.24
N PHE A 172 6.78 1.55 1.39
CA PHE A 172 8.20 1.45 1.75
C PHE A 172 9.06 2.58 1.16
N ASP A 173 8.48 3.46 0.34
CA ASP A 173 9.22 4.51 -0.38
C ASP A 173 9.78 5.62 0.53
N ARG A 174 9.24 5.72 1.75
CA ARG A 174 9.57 6.78 2.70
C ARG A 174 9.48 6.31 4.14
N PRO A 175 10.34 6.83 5.03
CA PRO A 175 10.26 6.54 6.45
C PRO A 175 9.04 7.16 7.11
N GLU A 176 8.58 8.34 6.67
CA GLU A 176 7.51 9.10 7.34
C GLU A 176 6.12 8.57 7.01
N THR A 177 5.24 8.55 8.03
CA THR A 177 3.80 8.44 7.81
C THR A 177 3.24 9.80 7.42
N MET A 178 2.65 9.87 6.23
CA MET A 178 2.11 11.10 5.66
C MET A 178 0.59 11.09 5.62
N VAL A 179 -0.03 12.24 5.85
CA VAL A 179 -1.49 12.42 5.72
C VAL A 179 -1.84 13.61 4.83
N THR A 180 -3.03 13.58 4.22
CA THR A 180 -3.57 14.76 3.51
C THR A 180 -3.93 15.88 4.51
N ALA A 181 -4.01 17.13 4.05
CA ALA A 181 -4.41 18.27 4.89
C ALA A 181 -5.74 18.02 5.63
N THR A 182 -6.75 17.53 4.90
CA THR A 182 -8.06 17.22 5.48
C THR A 182 -8.02 16.06 6.48
N THR A 183 -7.18 15.04 6.28
CA THR A 183 -6.95 14.01 7.31
C THR A 183 -6.20 14.57 8.51
N GLY A 184 -5.21 15.44 8.31
CA GLY A 184 -4.52 16.13 9.40
C GLY A 184 -5.48 16.93 10.29
N ALA A 185 -6.42 17.67 9.68
CA ALA A 185 -7.46 18.40 10.42
C ALA A 185 -8.37 17.46 11.24
N LEU A 186 -8.80 16.33 10.67
CA LEU A 186 -9.58 15.32 11.39
C LEU A 186 -8.80 14.75 12.58
N LEU A 187 -7.53 14.42 12.37
CA LEU A 187 -6.67 13.87 13.42
C LEU A 187 -6.39 14.89 14.52
N ALA A 188 -6.23 16.16 14.17
CA ALA A 188 -6.06 17.25 15.13
C ALA A 188 -7.23 17.31 16.11
N THR A 189 -8.45 17.31 15.59
CA THR A 189 -9.69 17.31 16.39
C THR A 189 -9.83 16.04 17.23
N ALA A 190 -9.64 14.87 16.63
CA ALA A 190 -9.91 13.59 17.29
C ALA A 190 -8.84 13.18 18.33
N TYR A 191 -7.58 13.55 18.12
CA TYR A 191 -6.44 13.06 18.90
C TYR A 191 -5.61 14.18 19.57
N GLY A 192 -6.09 15.44 19.50
CA GLY A 192 -5.39 16.59 20.05
C GLY A 192 -4.09 16.88 19.31
N GLY A 193 -4.12 16.79 17.99
CA GLY A 193 -2.96 17.00 17.12
C GLY A 193 -2.59 18.48 16.97
N ARG A 194 -1.30 18.77 16.88
CA ARG A 194 -0.74 20.13 16.67
C ARG A 194 0.44 20.10 15.70
N MET A 195 0.54 21.11 14.84
CA MET A 195 1.69 21.30 13.96
C MET A 195 2.92 21.71 14.78
N VAL A 196 4.07 21.16 14.43
CA VAL A 196 5.34 21.43 15.10
C VAL A 196 6.47 21.58 14.10
N GLY A 197 7.33 22.57 14.33
CA GLY A 197 8.49 22.85 13.49
C GLY A 197 8.15 23.52 12.14
N PRO A 198 9.20 23.82 11.35
CA PRO A 198 9.06 24.48 10.05
C PRO A 198 8.50 23.52 8.98
N ALA A 199 8.05 24.08 7.85
CA ALA A 199 7.74 23.29 6.68
C ALA A 199 9.01 22.66 6.08
N GLN A 200 8.87 21.44 5.55
CA GLN A 200 9.93 20.75 4.84
C GLN A 200 9.39 20.11 3.56
N ASP A 201 10.24 19.98 2.55
CA ASP A 201 9.89 19.26 1.33
C ASP A 201 10.06 17.76 1.53
N LEU A 202 8.99 17.01 1.25
CA LEU A 202 9.00 15.55 1.23
C LEU A 202 9.01 15.05 -0.21
N LYS A 203 9.98 14.18 -0.54
CA LYS A 203 10.01 13.45 -1.83
C LYS A 203 8.84 12.44 -1.85
N LEU A 204 8.02 12.53 -2.87
CA LEU A 204 6.95 11.60 -3.23
C LEU A 204 7.40 10.73 -4.41
N GLU A 205 6.50 9.85 -4.87
CA GLU A 205 6.75 9.01 -6.03
C GLU A 205 7.12 9.84 -7.27
N MET A 206 7.91 9.24 -8.17
CA MET A 206 8.35 9.87 -9.42
C MET A 206 9.09 11.22 -9.27
N GLY A 207 9.75 11.43 -8.13
CA GLY A 207 10.63 12.57 -7.88
C GLY A 207 9.91 13.90 -7.61
N PHE A 208 8.61 13.87 -7.35
CA PHE A 208 7.88 15.08 -6.95
C PHE A 208 8.17 15.45 -5.49
N PHE A 209 8.27 16.73 -5.18
CA PHE A 209 8.40 17.22 -3.81
C PHE A 209 7.14 17.96 -3.38
N ARG A 210 6.74 17.81 -2.12
CA ARG A 210 5.61 18.55 -1.54
C ARG A 210 5.94 19.07 -0.15
N PRO A 211 5.51 20.29 0.18
CA PRO A 211 5.69 20.80 1.53
C PRO A 211 4.80 20.00 2.49
N VAL A 212 5.43 19.57 3.57
CA VAL A 212 4.80 18.91 4.70
C VAL A 212 5.26 19.56 5.99
N ARG A 213 4.44 19.44 7.02
CA ARG A 213 4.81 19.82 8.39
C ARG A 213 4.52 18.69 9.35
N ARG A 214 5.37 18.52 10.33
CA ARG A 214 5.20 17.48 11.35
C ARG A 214 4.02 17.83 12.24
N MET A 215 3.25 16.84 12.61
CA MET A 215 2.16 16.94 13.58
C MET A 215 2.40 15.93 14.70
N GLU A 216 2.29 16.41 15.94
CA GLU A 216 2.34 15.60 17.15
C GLU A 216 0.95 15.48 17.76
N PHE A 217 0.68 14.37 18.45
CA PHE A 217 -0.62 14.07 19.05
C PHE A 217 -0.51 13.95 20.56
N GLN A 218 -1.58 14.34 21.27
CA GLN A 218 -1.69 14.08 22.70
C GLN A 218 -1.99 12.61 23.01
N LYS A 219 -2.61 11.91 22.06
CA LYS A 219 -2.94 10.48 22.13
C LYS A 219 -2.46 9.78 20.87
N PRO A 220 -1.91 8.56 20.95
CA PRO A 220 -1.59 7.79 19.76
C PRO A 220 -2.82 7.60 18.86
N ILE A 221 -2.63 7.68 17.55
CA ILE A 221 -3.66 7.37 16.56
C ILE A 221 -3.67 5.87 16.36
N ALA A 222 -4.85 5.25 16.45
CA ALA A 222 -5.02 3.84 16.14
C ALA A 222 -5.38 3.65 14.65
N VAL A 223 -4.56 2.89 13.94
CA VAL A 223 -4.87 2.34 12.61
C VAL A 223 -4.98 0.83 12.76
N GLY A 224 -6.18 0.34 13.05
CA GLY A 224 -6.34 -1.00 13.60
C GLY A 224 -5.59 -1.09 14.93
N GLU A 225 -4.69 -2.07 15.05
CA GLU A 225 -3.83 -2.23 16.23
C GLU A 225 -2.47 -1.53 16.10
N LEU A 226 -2.19 -0.90 14.96
CA LEU A 226 -0.97 -0.11 14.74
C LEU A 226 -1.14 1.28 15.36
N ALA A 227 -0.25 1.65 16.27
CA ALA A 227 -0.24 2.95 16.92
C ALA A 227 0.69 3.92 16.19
N LEU A 228 0.17 5.07 15.76
CA LEU A 228 0.96 6.16 15.16
C LEU A 228 1.09 7.30 16.16
N THR A 229 2.32 7.73 16.45
CA THR A 229 2.62 8.77 17.44
C THR A 229 2.93 10.14 16.82
N SER A 230 3.32 10.16 15.55
CA SER A 230 3.53 11.38 14.77
C SER A 230 3.28 11.13 13.29
N VAL A 231 2.92 12.19 12.57
CA VAL A 231 2.75 12.16 11.11
C VAL A 231 3.32 13.43 10.50
N VAL A 232 3.52 13.42 9.19
CA VAL A 232 3.72 14.64 8.40
C VAL A 232 2.45 14.95 7.60
N VAL A 233 1.98 16.19 7.69
CA VAL A 233 0.76 16.68 7.04
C VAL A 233 1.13 17.48 5.82
N ARG A 234 0.54 17.16 4.67
CA ARG A 234 0.68 17.97 3.45
C ARG A 234 -0.05 19.30 3.65
N THR A 235 0.64 20.43 3.52
CA THR A 235 0.09 21.74 3.91
C THR A 235 -0.62 22.49 2.78
N THR A 236 -0.21 22.29 1.53
CA THR A 236 -0.68 23.09 0.38
C THR A 236 -1.70 22.39 -0.53
N GLU A 237 -2.03 21.13 -0.26
CA GLU A 237 -2.89 20.33 -1.14
C GLU A 237 -3.93 19.51 -0.39
N MET A 238 -5.06 19.24 -1.08
CA MET A 238 -6.11 18.31 -0.63
C MET A 238 -6.83 18.74 0.66
N GLY A 239 -7.01 20.05 0.84
CA GLY A 239 -7.71 20.63 1.98
C GLY A 239 -7.06 21.93 2.45
N SER A 240 -7.38 22.32 3.68
CA SER A 240 -6.74 23.41 4.40
C SER A 240 -6.25 22.89 5.75
N THR A 241 -5.08 23.35 6.18
CA THR A 241 -4.52 23.10 7.52
C THR A 241 -4.92 24.19 8.53
N ALA A 242 -5.69 25.20 8.12
CA ALA A 242 -6.00 26.38 8.95
C ALA A 242 -6.71 26.08 10.27
N SER A 243 -7.40 24.93 10.38
CA SER A 243 -8.09 24.52 11.61
C SER A 243 -7.20 23.72 12.58
N ILE A 244 -5.96 23.44 12.20
CA ILE A 244 -5.03 22.67 13.02
C ILE A 244 -4.29 23.64 13.95
N PRO A 245 -4.26 23.38 15.28
CA PRO A 245 -3.42 24.16 16.21
C PRO A 245 -1.94 24.15 15.80
N ASP A 246 -1.29 25.31 15.89
CA ASP A 246 0.08 25.52 15.45
C ASP A 246 0.85 26.39 16.44
N ASP A 247 1.81 25.79 17.12
CA ASP A 247 2.56 26.46 18.19
C ASP A 247 3.62 27.43 17.65
N ASN A 248 3.99 27.31 16.37
CA ASN A 248 5.01 28.14 15.74
C ASN A 248 4.71 28.27 14.25
N GLN A 249 3.73 29.11 13.93
CA GLN A 249 3.30 29.34 12.56
C GLN A 249 4.48 29.79 11.71
N ASP A 250 4.84 28.97 10.73
CA ASP A 250 5.93 29.27 9.81
C ASP A 250 5.50 30.48 8.95
N PRO A 251 6.18 31.64 9.08
CA PRO A 251 5.79 32.85 8.36
C PRO A 251 5.96 32.72 6.84
N SER A 252 6.68 31.68 6.37
CA SER A 252 6.85 31.37 4.95
C SER A 252 5.82 30.37 4.41
N GLU A 253 4.98 29.79 5.29
CA GLU A 253 3.97 28.81 4.88
C GLU A 253 2.76 29.48 4.24
N ILE A 254 2.45 29.08 3.01
CA ILE A 254 1.23 29.50 2.30
C ILE A 254 0.12 28.50 2.62
N VAL A 255 -0.78 28.87 3.53
CA VAL A 255 -2.01 28.12 3.78
C VAL A 255 -3.10 28.59 2.83
N VAL A 256 -3.54 27.71 1.93
CA VAL A 256 -4.65 28.00 1.02
C VAL A 256 -5.96 27.55 1.67
N SER A 257 -6.80 28.50 2.06
CA SER A 257 -8.18 28.26 2.48
C SER A 257 -9.15 28.69 1.37
N ALA A 258 -9.85 27.73 0.77
CA ALA A 258 -10.94 28.01 -0.14
C ALA A 258 -12.06 26.98 0.08
N GLU A 259 -13.31 27.44 0.11
CA GLU A 259 -14.46 26.55 0.14
C GLU A 259 -14.56 25.78 -1.18
N SER A 260 -14.40 24.46 -1.13
CA SER A 260 -14.55 23.60 -2.30
C SER A 260 -15.87 22.84 -2.24
N LYS A 261 -16.62 22.85 -3.35
CA LYS A 261 -17.77 21.95 -3.53
C LYS A 261 -17.36 20.48 -3.77
N ARG A 262 -16.06 20.19 -3.90
CA ARG A 262 -15.56 18.81 -4.06
C ARG A 262 -15.45 18.13 -2.70
N LYS A 263 -15.78 16.83 -2.66
CA LYS A 263 -15.61 15.99 -1.48
C LYS A 263 -14.15 16.05 -1.00
N ALA A 264 -13.97 16.24 0.31
CA ALA A 264 -12.65 16.21 0.94
C ALA A 264 -11.93 14.89 0.61
N SER A 265 -10.64 14.97 0.30
CA SER A 265 -9.83 13.80 -0.03
C SER A 265 -8.96 13.42 1.16
N HIS A 266 -9.39 12.38 1.87
CA HIS A 266 -8.69 11.83 3.01
C HIS A 266 -7.68 10.77 2.58
N GLY A 267 -6.61 10.61 3.35
CA GLY A 267 -5.67 9.50 3.19
C GLY A 267 -4.56 9.50 4.24
N ILE A 268 -4.22 8.29 4.70
CA ILE A 268 -3.05 8.00 5.52
C ILE A 268 -2.14 7.11 4.68
N PHE A 269 -0.89 7.53 4.53
CA PHE A 269 0.18 6.79 3.87
C PHE A 269 1.19 6.37 4.94
N VAL A 270 1.07 5.16 5.46
CA VAL A 270 1.89 4.63 6.55
C VAL A 270 3.27 4.29 6.00
N GLY A 271 4.28 5.04 6.47
CA GLY A 271 5.67 4.90 6.02
C GLY A 271 6.46 3.86 6.81
N ARG A 272 7.65 3.55 6.30
CA ARG A 272 8.52 2.45 6.75
C ARG A 272 8.84 2.47 8.24
N SER A 273 9.01 3.65 8.84
CA SER A 273 9.36 3.75 10.27
C SER A 273 8.24 3.25 11.19
N SER A 274 6.99 3.21 10.70
CA SER A 274 5.86 2.67 11.48
C SER A 274 5.95 1.15 11.65
N PHE A 275 6.87 0.49 10.93
CA PHE A 275 7.09 -0.95 11.03
C PHE A 275 8.43 -1.30 11.69
N ALA A 276 9.08 -0.34 12.37
CA ALA A 276 10.41 -0.55 12.95
C ALA A 276 10.45 -1.69 13.98
N ASP A 277 9.35 -1.92 14.69
CA ASP A 277 9.21 -2.98 15.70
C ASP A 277 8.58 -4.27 15.13
N CYS A 278 8.50 -4.39 13.80
CA CYS A 278 7.88 -5.52 13.12
C CYS A 278 8.92 -6.35 12.36
N SER A 279 8.84 -7.67 12.45
CA SER A 279 9.67 -8.59 11.65
C SER A 279 9.07 -8.88 10.27
N SER A 280 7.75 -8.74 10.12
CA SER A 280 7.09 -9.04 8.85
C SER A 280 5.82 -8.22 8.58
N LEU A 281 5.53 -8.03 7.30
CA LEU A 281 4.24 -7.55 6.77
C LEU A 281 3.72 -8.55 5.75
N THR A 282 2.57 -9.16 6.01
CA THR A 282 1.99 -10.22 5.17
C THR A 282 0.65 -9.81 4.59
N PHE A 283 0.47 -10.01 3.29
CA PHE A 283 -0.82 -9.95 2.61
C PHE A 283 -1.38 -11.36 2.44
N ASP A 284 -2.49 -11.68 3.12
CA ASP A 284 -3.27 -12.90 2.92
C ASP A 284 -4.44 -12.56 1.99
N LYS A 285 -4.30 -12.91 0.70
CA LYS A 285 -5.26 -12.50 -0.34
C LYS A 285 -6.59 -13.24 -0.27
N GLN A 286 -6.61 -14.44 0.31
CA GLN A 286 -7.83 -15.23 0.45
C GLN A 286 -8.70 -14.70 1.59
N ARG A 287 -8.07 -14.22 2.67
CA ARG A 287 -8.79 -13.62 3.81
C ARG A 287 -8.98 -12.11 3.71
N GLU A 288 -8.40 -11.47 2.69
CA GLU A 288 -8.40 -10.01 2.53
C GLU A 288 -7.82 -9.29 3.76
N GLU A 289 -6.72 -9.84 4.30
CA GLU A 289 -6.04 -9.35 5.51
C GLU A 289 -4.60 -8.93 5.24
N ILE A 290 -4.18 -7.85 5.89
CA ILE A 290 -2.79 -7.48 6.10
C ILE A 290 -2.46 -7.85 7.52
N ARG A 291 -1.39 -8.60 7.71
CA ARG A 291 -0.92 -9.03 9.01
C ARG A 291 0.48 -8.49 9.27
N PHE A 292 0.72 -8.03 10.48
CA PHE A 292 2.03 -7.60 10.94
C PHE A 292 2.46 -8.47 12.10
N SER A 293 3.70 -8.93 12.11
CA SER A 293 4.31 -9.56 13.29
C SER A 293 5.17 -8.50 13.96
N CYS A 294 4.70 -7.94 15.07
CA CYS A 294 5.35 -6.82 15.76
C CYS A 294 5.43 -7.04 17.27
N LEU A 295 6.36 -6.36 17.93
CA LEU A 295 6.48 -6.35 19.40
C LEU A 295 5.31 -5.62 20.10
#